data_AF-I7ADP7-F1
#
_entry.id   AF-I7ADP7-F1
#
_cell.length_a   1.000
_cell.length_b   1.000
_cell.length_c   1.000
_cell.angle_alpha   90.00
_cell.angle_beta   90.00
_cell.angle_gamma   90.00
#
_symmetry.space_group_name_H-M   'P 1'
#
loop_
_entity.id
_entity.type
_entity.pdbx_description
1 polymer ?
#
loop_
_entity_poly.entity_id
_entity_poly.type
_entity_poly.pdbx_seq_one_letter_code
_entity_poly.pdbx_strand_id
1 'polypeptide(L)'
;MSLRDYTLAIFEATGNSFTIGCSMALASNMFRREGEHSYSRQPLRSGGELAKHTMIYSFLYYGLSGVGASRWIRLLGPSFVASLVCGMRNGRGFAIRSGIDGMMSSLVQEVISKIKGS
;
A
#
# COMPACT_ATOMS: atom_id res chain seq x y z
N MET A 1 -16.19 16.79 4.43
CA MET A 1 -14.76 16.61 4.79
C MET A 1 -13.96 17.56 3.92
N SER A 2 -13.13 18.41 4.50
CA SER A 2 -12.39 19.44 3.74
C SER A 2 -11.19 18.83 3.01
N LEU A 3 -10.70 19.51 1.96
CA LEU A 3 -9.46 19.12 1.28
C LEU A 3 -8.28 18.95 2.25
N ARG A 4 -8.25 19.77 3.32
CA ARG A 4 -7.22 19.71 4.36
C ARG A 4 -7.28 18.41 5.15
N ASP A 5 -8.48 17.93 5.47
CA ASP A 5 -8.68 16.67 6.20
C ASP A 5 -8.26 15.47 5.35
N TYR A 6 -8.52 15.50 4.03
CA TYR A 6 -8.06 14.47 3.11
C TYR A 6 -6.54 14.43 3.01
N THR A 7 -5.90 15.59 2.85
CA THR A 7 -4.43 15.64 2.80
C THR A 7 -3.80 15.14 4.09
N LEU A 8 -4.36 15.51 5.24
CA LEU A 8 -3.84 15.08 6.54
C LEU A 8 -3.98 13.56 6.71
N ALA A 9 -5.13 12.99 6.35
CA ALA A 9 -5.34 11.54 6.37
C ALA A 9 -4.39 10.78 5.43
N ILE A 10 -4.10 11.32 4.24
CA ILE A 10 -3.12 10.74 3.32
C ILE A 10 -1.72 10.75 3.94
N PHE A 11 -1.28 11.89 4.50
CA PHE A 11 0.04 12.00 5.11
C PHE A 11 0.19 11.09 6.33
N GLU A 12 -0.83 11.03 7.17
CA GLU A 12 -0.83 10.17 8.36
C GLU A 12 -0.76 8.69 7.96
N ALA A 13 -1.61 8.24 7.02
CA ALA A 13 -1.56 6.88 6.51
C ALA A 13 -0.20 6.54 5.89
N THR A 14 0.35 7.47 5.10
CA THR A 14 1.66 7.31 4.44
C THR A 14 2.79 7.20 5.47
N GLY A 15 2.79 8.07 6.48
CA GLY A 15 3.78 8.06 7.56
C GLY A 15 3.70 6.78 8.41
N ASN A 16 2.50 6.33 8.74
CA ASN A 16 2.28 5.08 9.46
C ASN A 16 2.77 3.86 8.67
N SER A 17 2.50 3.82 7.36
CA SER A 17 3.04 2.76 6.51
C SER A 17 4.56 2.83 6.38
N PHE A 18 5.15 4.02 6.33
CA PHE A 18 6.61 4.17 6.32
C PHE A 18 7.24 3.56 7.58
N THR A 19 6.72 3.90 8.77
CA THR A 19 7.25 3.42 10.05
C THR A 19 7.05 1.91 10.20
N ILE A 20 5.91 1.36 9.77
CA ILE A 20 5.66 -0.08 9.76
C ILE A 20 6.64 -0.80 8.83
N GLY A 21 6.83 -0.31 7.60
CA GLY A 21 7.76 -0.94 6.65
C GLY A 21 9.21 -0.91 7.13
N CYS A 22 9.65 0.22 7.72
CA CYS A 22 10.96 0.31 8.36
C CYS A 22 11.10 -0.70 9.52
N SER A 23 10.09 -0.77 10.40
CA SER A 23 10.08 -1.66 11.57
C SER A 23 10.10 -3.13 11.17
N MET A 24 9.31 -3.52 10.17
CA MET A 24 9.28 -4.89 9.64
C MET A 24 10.64 -5.30 9.07
N ALA A 25 11.29 -4.41 8.32
CA ALA A 25 12.61 -4.68 7.77
C ALA A 25 13.70 -4.75 8.85
N LEU A 26 13.61 -3.91 9.88
CA LEU A 26 14.50 -4.00 11.05
C LEU A 26 14.30 -5.33 11.79
N ALA A 27 13.06 -5.71 12.08
CA ALA A 27 12.74 -6.98 12.72
C ALA A 27 13.23 -8.17 11.87
N SER A 28 12.97 -8.16 10.56
CA SER A 28 13.44 -9.19 9.65
C SER A 28 14.97 -9.33 9.64
N ASN A 29 15.71 -8.23 9.79
CA ASN A 29 17.15 -8.25 9.91
C ASN A 29 17.62 -8.85 11.25
N MET A 30 16.89 -8.66 12.35
CA MET A 30 17.20 -9.28 13.64
C MET A 30 17.01 -10.81 13.62
N PHE A 31 16.12 -11.32 12.76
CA PHE A 31 15.90 -12.76 12.59
C PHE A 31 16.82 -13.42 11.55
N ARG A 32 17.61 -12.67 10.77
CA ARG A 32 18.60 -13.22 9.83
C ARG A 32 19.89 -13.58 10.57
N ARG A 33 20.38 -14.80 10.33
CA ARG A 33 21.64 -15.35 10.90
C ARG A 33 22.84 -14.43 10.63
N GLU A 34 23.71 -14.31 11.64
CA GLU A 34 25.00 -13.61 11.60
C GLU A 34 25.82 -14.04 10.38
N GLY A 35 25.92 -13.18 9.36
CA GLY A 35 26.71 -13.47 8.16
C GLY A 35 26.34 -12.60 6.95
N GLU A 36 25.09 -12.18 6.83
CA GLU A 36 24.62 -11.30 5.74
C GLU A 36 24.25 -9.90 6.26
N HIS A 37 25.17 -9.24 6.99
CA HIS A 37 25.00 -7.83 7.39
C HIS A 37 25.37 -6.88 6.23
N SER A 38 24.73 -7.05 5.08
CA SER A 38 24.82 -6.08 3.99
C SER A 38 23.51 -5.31 3.84
N TYR A 39 23.65 -3.98 3.80
CA TYR A 39 22.67 -2.94 3.43
C TYR A 39 21.92 -2.22 4.57
N SER A 40 22.62 -1.26 5.18
CA SER A 40 22.09 -0.15 6.01
C SER A 40 20.88 0.59 5.41
N ARG A 41 20.63 0.53 4.10
CA ARG A 41 19.49 1.18 3.43
C ARG A 41 18.24 0.31 3.27
N GLN A 42 18.29 -0.97 3.62
CA GLN A 42 17.16 -1.89 3.43
C GLN A 42 15.89 -1.48 4.20
N PRO A 43 15.96 -1.01 5.46
CA PRO A 43 14.78 -0.54 6.19
C PRO A 43 14.12 0.68 5.54
N LEU A 44 14.91 1.69 5.19
CA LEU A 44 14.42 2.90 4.50
C LEU A 44 13.79 2.56 3.15
N ARG A 45 14.36 1.60 2.41
CA ARG A 45 13.80 1.14 1.13
C ARG A 45 12.47 0.42 1.32
N SER A 46 12.37 -0.44 2.34
CA SER A 46 11.12 -1.15 2.64
C SER A 46 10.02 -0.20 3.12
N GLY A 47 10.35 0.70 4.05
CA GLY A 47 9.44 1.76 4.50
C GLY A 47 9.00 2.67 3.36
N GLY A 48 9.93 3.11 2.51
CA GLY A 48 9.62 3.98 1.36
C GLY A 48 8.71 3.32 0.33
N GLU A 49 8.89 2.03 0.06
CA GLU A 49 8.01 1.28 -0.85
C GLU A 49 6.58 1.14 -0.28
N LEU A 50 6.46 0.83 1.02
CA LEU A 50 5.15 0.74 1.67
C LEU A 50 4.46 2.10 1.73
N ALA A 51 5.20 3.15 2.05
CA ALA A 51 4.72 4.53 2.05
C ALA A 51 4.22 4.96 0.67
N LYS A 52 4.99 4.68 -0.40
CA LYS A 52 4.58 4.98 -1.78
C LYS A 52 3.29 4.26 -2.16
N HIS A 53 3.16 2.98 -1.81
CA HIS A 53 1.94 2.20 -2.07
C HIS A 53 0.74 2.84 -1.37
N THR A 54 0.84 3.12 -0.07
CA THR A 54 -0.23 3.72 0.73
C THR A 54 -0.59 5.13 0.24
N MET A 55 0.40 5.93 -0.15
CA MET A 55 0.16 7.28 -0.66
C MET A 55 -0.65 7.26 -1.97
N ILE A 56 -0.26 6.40 -2.92
CA ILE A 56 -0.97 6.25 -4.20
C ILE A 56 -2.39 5.73 -3.94
N TYR A 57 -2.52 4.71 -3.08
CA TYR A 57 -3.82 4.15 -2.72
C TYR A 57 -4.75 5.21 -2.11
N SER A 58 -4.32 5.90 -1.04
CA SER A 58 -5.14 6.87 -0.34
C SER A 58 -5.49 8.08 -1.21
N PHE A 59 -4.54 8.55 -2.02
CA PHE A 59 -4.80 9.64 -2.96
C PHE A 59 -5.91 9.28 -3.96
N LEU A 60 -5.83 8.09 -4.58
CA LEU A 60 -6.84 7.62 -5.53
C LEU A 60 -8.17 7.32 -4.83
N TYR A 61 -8.14 6.70 -3.65
CA TYR A 61 -9.34 6.36 -2.90
C TYR A 61 -10.14 7.62 -2.51
N TYR A 62 -9.48 8.63 -1.94
CA TYR A 62 -10.14 9.88 -1.56
C TYR A 62 -10.52 10.71 -2.79
N GLY A 63 -9.68 10.75 -3.83
CA GLY A 63 -10.02 11.41 -5.09
C GLY A 63 -11.27 10.82 -5.75
N LEU A 64 -11.36 9.49 -5.85
CA LEU A 64 -12.53 8.77 -6.36
C LEU A 64 -13.76 8.94 -5.46
N SER A 65 -13.55 9.07 -4.15
CA SER A 65 -14.63 9.39 -3.21
C SER A 65 -15.19 10.80 -3.44
N GLY A 66 -14.32 11.78 -3.72
CA GLY A 66 -14.69 13.17 -3.98
C GLY A 66 -15.50 13.37 -5.26
N VAL A 67 -15.24 12.58 -6.30
CA VAL A 67 -15.99 12.60 -7.57
C VAL A 67 -17.22 11.69 -7.59
N GLY A 68 -17.54 11.03 -6.46
CA GLY A 68 -18.71 10.16 -6.36
C GLY A 68 -18.60 8.86 -7.17
N ALA A 69 -17.39 8.35 -7.40
CA ALA A 69 -17.20 7.10 -8.12
C ALA A 69 -17.84 5.90 -7.40
N SER A 70 -18.23 4.88 -8.17
CA SER A 70 -18.90 3.69 -7.64
C SER A 70 -18.04 2.97 -6.59
N ARG A 71 -18.69 2.33 -5.61
CA ARG A 71 -18.02 1.62 -4.50
C ARG A 71 -16.98 0.61 -5.00
N TRP A 72 -17.28 -0.09 -6.11
CA TRP A 72 -16.36 -1.07 -6.71
C TRP A 72 -15.13 -0.43 -7.33
N ILE A 73 -15.28 0.71 -8.02
CA ILE A 73 -14.15 1.45 -8.59
C ILE A 73 -13.26 1.99 -7.48
N ARG A 74 -13.86 2.50 -6.40
CA ARG A 74 -13.14 2.95 -5.19
C ARG A 74 -12.43 1.81 -4.46
N LEU A 75 -12.97 0.59 -4.48
CA LEU A 75 -12.37 -0.57 -3.84
C LEU A 75 -11.19 -1.14 -4.66
N LEU A 76 -11.39 -1.31 -5.96
CA LEU A 76 -10.47 -2.07 -6.82
C LEU A 76 -9.45 -1.19 -7.54
N GLY A 77 -9.86 0.00 -7.97
CA GLY A 77 -9.03 0.92 -8.76
C GLY A 77 -7.76 1.35 -8.01
N PRO A 78 -7.87 1.92 -6.81
CA PRO A 78 -6.70 2.31 -6.01
C PRO A 78 -5.74 1.16 -5.75
N SER A 79 -6.25 -0.03 -5.39
CA SER A 79 -5.43 -1.22 -5.12
C SER A 79 -4.69 -1.73 -6.34
N PHE A 80 -5.36 -1.75 -7.50
CA PHE A 80 -4.73 -2.11 -8.76
C PHE A 80 -3.61 -1.14 -9.12
N VAL A 81 -3.88 0.17 -9.12
CA VAL A 81 -2.91 1.19 -9.54
C VAL A 81 -1.73 1.28 -8.57
N ALA A 82 -1.97 1.26 -7.26
CA ALA A 82 -0.89 1.29 -6.27
C ALA A 82 0.05 0.09 -6.42
N SER A 83 -0.51 -1.10 -6.60
CA SER A 83 0.27 -2.34 -6.74
C SER A 83 0.97 -2.44 -8.10
N LEU A 84 0.33 -1.96 -9.18
CA LEU A 84 0.92 -1.88 -10.50
C LEU A 84 2.11 -0.91 -10.53
N VAL A 85 1.96 0.30 -9.97
CA VAL A 85 3.03 1.30 -9.92
C VAL A 85 4.22 0.80 -9.09
N CYS A 86 3.95 0.09 -7.98
CA CYS A 86 5.02 -0.52 -7.19
C CYS A 86 5.68 -1.70 -7.92
N GLY A 87 4.93 -2.47 -8.71
CA GLY A 87 5.42 -3.61 -9.49
C GLY A 87 6.17 -3.23 -10.77
N MET A 88 5.95 -2.03 -11.31
CA MET A 88 6.60 -1.54 -12.55
C MET A 88 8.13 -1.59 -12.50
N ARG A 89 8.73 -1.42 -11.32
CA ARG A 89 10.19 -1.52 -11.14
C ARG A 89 10.77 -2.90 -11.46
N ASN A 90 9.93 -3.94 -11.43
CA ASN A 90 10.30 -5.33 -11.73
C ASN A 90 9.88 -5.75 -13.16
N GLY A 91 9.41 -4.81 -13.97
CA GLY A 91 8.96 -5.05 -15.35
C GLY A 91 7.44 -5.09 -15.52
N ARG A 92 7.00 -4.90 -16.76
CA ARG A 92 5.57 -4.74 -17.11
C ARG A 92 4.71 -5.96 -16.75
N GLY A 93 5.20 -7.17 -17.01
CA GLY A 93 4.47 -8.41 -16.70
C GLY A 93 4.27 -8.60 -15.19
N PHE A 94 5.30 -8.28 -14.39
CA PHE A 94 5.21 -8.32 -12.93
C PHE A 94 4.24 -7.26 -12.41
N ALA A 95 4.28 -6.05 -12.98
CA ALA A 95 3.39 -4.95 -12.60
C ALA A 95 1.91 -5.28 -12.76
N ILE A 96 1.52 -5.87 -13.91
CA ILE A 96 0.13 -6.28 -14.16
C ILE A 96 -0.29 -7.35 -13.16
N ARG A 97 0.56 -8.35 -12.92
CA ARG A 97 0.28 -9.42 -11.96
C ARG A 97 0.11 -8.86 -10.55
N SER A 98 1.00 -7.98 -10.10
CA SER A 98 0.88 -7.30 -8.80
C SER A 98 -0.39 -6.45 -8.71
N GLY A 99 -0.80 -5.79 -9.79
CA GLY A 99 -2.08 -5.09 -9.87
C GLY A 99 -3.27 -6.00 -9.61
N ILE A 100 -3.32 -7.15 -10.27
CA ILE A 100 -4.37 -8.16 -10.11
C ILE A 100 -4.36 -8.73 -8.68
N ASP A 101 -3.19 -9.08 -8.16
CA ASP A 101 -3.04 -9.59 -6.79
C ASP A 101 -3.55 -8.57 -5.76
N GLY A 102 -3.29 -7.28 -5.98
CA GLY A 102 -3.80 -6.18 -5.15
C GLY A 102 -5.33 -6.06 -5.18
N MET A 103 -5.95 -6.24 -6.35
CA MET A 103 -7.42 -6.30 -6.46
C MET A 103 -8.00 -7.49 -5.70
N MET A 104 -7.42 -8.68 -5.87
CA MET A 104 -7.88 -9.90 -5.20
C MET A 104 -7.75 -9.79 -3.68
N SER A 105 -6.66 -9.21 -3.19
CA SER A 105 -6.48 -8.94 -1.76
C SER A 105 -7.57 -8.02 -1.20
N SER A 106 -7.95 -6.98 -1.96
CA SER A 106 -9.00 -6.04 -1.56
C SER A 106 -10.39 -6.70 -1.53
N LEU A 107 -10.67 -7.60 -2.48
CA LEU A 107 -11.89 -8.40 -2.48
C LEU A 107 -11.95 -9.33 -1.27
N VAL A 108 -10.85 -10.01 -0.96
CA VAL A 108 -10.77 -10.89 0.21
C VAL A 108 -10.98 -10.10 1.50
N GLN A 109 -10.35 -8.93 1.63
CA GLN A 109 -10.56 -8.04 2.78
C GLN A 109 -12.02 -7.57 2.90
N GLU A 110 -12.68 -7.22 1.80
CA GLU A 110 -14.10 -6.84 1.80
C GLU A 110 -15.00 -8.01 2.23
N VAL A 111 -14.73 -9.22 1.74
CA VAL A 111 -15.46 -10.44 2.13
C VAL A 111 -15.27 -10.74 3.62
N ILE A 112 -14.03 -10.70 4.11
CA ILE A 112 -13.73 -10.91 5.53
C ILE A 112 -14.42 -9.85 6.39
N SER A 113 -14.43 -8.59 5.95
CA SER A 113 -15.07 -7.49 6.66
C SER A 113 -16.59 -7.68 6.76
N LYS A 114 -17.23 -8.17 5.68
CA LYS A 114 -18.65 -8.54 5.70
C LYS A 114 -18.95 -9.72 6.61
N ILE A 115 -18.07 -10.73 6.64
CA ILE A 115 -18.24 -11.91 7.52
C ILE A 115 -18.09 -11.53 9.00
N LYS A 116 -17.21 -10.58 9.32
CA LYS A 116 -17.02 -10.08 10.69
C LYS A 116 -18.16 -9.19 11.20
N GLY A 117 -19.18 -8.91 10.38
CA GLY A 117 -20.36 -8.16 10.79
C GLY A 117 -20.12 -6.66 10.91
N SER A 118 -19.90 -6.00 9.77
CA SER A 118 -20.30 -4.60 9.61
C SER A 118 -21.75 -4.51 9.13
#